data_AF-A0A1V5U4H4-F1
#
_entry.id   AF-A0A1V5U4H4-F1
#
_cell.length_a   1.000
_cell.length_b   1.000
_cell.length_c   1.000
_cell.angle_alpha   90.00
_cell.angle_beta   90.00
_cell.angle_gamma   90.00
#
_symmetry.space_group_name_H-M   'P 1'
#
loop_
_entity.id
_entity.type
_entity.pdbx_description
1 polymer ?
#
loop_
_entity_poly.entity_id
_entity_poly.type
_entity_poly.pdbx_seq_one_letter_code
_entity_poly.pdbx_strand_id
1 'polypeptide(L)' 'MERKDKFEITPELIERLKAEVMLMEDELALETYRSFETAGAFNDPGLCEIASEVENFAMSVETLERMLRLGDGEEEKQ' A
#
# COMPACT_ATOMS: atom_id res chain seq x y z
N MET A 1 -5.40 3.77 -32.02
CA MET A 1 -5.04 2.58 -31.21
C MET A 1 -4.17 3.09 -30.07
N GLU A 2 -4.78 3.41 -28.94
CA GLU A 2 -4.03 3.79 -27.73
C GLU A 2 -3.32 2.53 -27.22
N ARG A 3 -1.99 2.60 -27.10
CA ARG A 3 -1.22 1.55 -26.44
C ARG A 3 -1.64 1.59 -24.98
N LYS A 4 -2.48 0.65 -24.57
CA LYS A 4 -2.60 0.32 -23.14
C LYS A 4 -1.24 -0.23 -22.74
N ASP A 5 -0.43 0.60 -22.09
CA ASP A 5 0.78 0.13 -21.41
C ASP A 5 0.32 -0.96 -20.44
N LYS A 6 0.61 -2.21 -20.80
CA LYS A 6 0.39 -3.34 -19.91
C LYS A 6 1.44 -3.22 -18.84
N PHE A 7 1.06 -2.72 -17.67
CA PHE A 7 1.87 -2.87 -16.48
C PHE A 7 1.89 -4.36 -16.13
N GLU A 8 3.05 -4.97 -16.28
CA GLU A 8 3.30 -6.33 -15.82
C GLU A 8 3.49 -6.26 -14.31
N ILE A 9 2.65 -6.98 -13.56
CA ILE A 9 2.78 -7.10 -12.12
C ILE A 9 3.88 -8.14 -11.89
N THR A 10 5.05 -7.71 -11.39
CA THR A 10 6.17 -8.61 -11.07
C THR A 10 6.36 -8.72 -9.55
N PRO A 11 6.99 -9.80 -9.05
CA PRO A 11 7.35 -9.90 -7.63
C PRO A 11 8.15 -8.69 -7.13
N GLU A 12 9.11 -8.19 -7.92
CA GLU A 12 9.96 -7.06 -7.57
C GLU A 12 9.16 -5.76 -7.46
N LEU A 13 8.13 -5.58 -8.30
CA LEU A 13 7.21 -4.45 -8.19
C LEU A 13 6.42 -4.53 -6.89
N ILE A 14 5.91 -5.71 -6.53
CA ILE A 14 5.20 -5.92 -5.26
C ILE A 14 6.11 -5.64 -4.05
N GLU A 15 7.35 -6.11 -4.07
CA GLU A 15 8.31 -5.84 -3.00
C GLU A 15 8.59 -4.34 -2.84
N ARG A 16 8.75 -3.62 -3.94
CA ARG A 16 8.91 -2.16 -3.92
C ARG A 16 7.69 -1.44 -3.35
N LEU A 17 6.48 -1.84 -3.76
CA LEU A 17 5.24 -1.25 -3.25
C LEU A 17 5.04 -1.55 -1.75
N LYS A 18 5.43 -2.74 -1.28
CA LYS A 18 5.42 -3.07 0.14
C LYS A 18 6.40 -2.21 0.94
N ALA A 19 7.60 -1.97 0.41
CA ALA A 19 8.56 -1.08 1.04
C ALA A 19 8.03 0.37 1.11
N GLU A 20 7.31 0.82 0.07
CA GLU A 20 6.64 2.11 0.06
C GLU A 20 5.53 2.20 1.12
N VAL A 21 4.69 1.18 1.26
CA VAL A 21 3.68 1.08 2.34
C VAL A 21 4.35 1.20 3.72
N MET A 22 5.44 0.46 3.97
CA MET A 22 6.16 0.53 5.25
C MET A 22 6.68 1.93 5.57
N LEU A 23 7.23 2.63 4.56
CA LEU A 23 7.69 4.01 4.73
C LEU A 23 6.53 4.96 5.06
N MET A 24 5.39 4.80 4.40
CA MET A 24 4.20 5.61 4.69
C MET A 24 3.64 5.34 6.09
N GLU A 25 3.65 4.08 6.56
CA GLU A 25 3.25 3.71 7.91
C GLU A 25 4.19 4.33 8.97
N ASP A 26 5.50 4.32 8.73
CA ASP A 26 6.49 4.95 9.60
C ASP A 26 6.30 6.48 9.66
N GLU A 27 6.07 7.13 8.52
CA GLU A 27 5.78 8.57 8.45
C GLU A 27 4.48 8.92 9.20
N LEU A 28 3.43 8.13 9.03
CA LEU A 28 2.16 8.30 9.74
C LEU A 28 2.33 8.13 11.26
N ALA A 29 3.13 7.16 11.70
CA ALA A 29 3.43 6.96 13.11
C ALA A 29 4.18 8.17 13.71
N LEU A 30 5.15 8.73 12.98
CA LEU A 30 5.86 9.93 13.38
C LEU A 30 4.94 11.16 13.47
N GLU A 31 4.06 11.35 12.49
CA GLU A 31 3.14 12.49 12.48
C GLU A 31 2.05 12.36 13.57
N THR A 32 1.59 11.14 13.84
CA THR A 32 0.71 10.83 14.98
C THR A 32 1.38 11.17 16.31
N TYR A 33 2.64 10.80 16.48
CA TYR A 33 3.41 11.11 17.68
C TYR A 33 3.59 12.63 17.85
N ARG A 34 3.97 13.35 16.78
CA ARG A 34 4.09 14.82 16.81
C ARG A 34 2.78 15.52 17.15
N SER A 35 1.67 15.05 16.58
CA SER A 35 0.34 15.60 16.84
C SER A 35 -0.09 15.37 18.30
N PHE A 36 0.24 14.20 18.85
CA PHE A 36 0.03 13.91 20.27
C PHE A 36 0.85 14.85 21.17
N GLU A 37 2.14 15.06 20.88
CA GLU A 37 3.00 15.95 21.67
C GLU A 37 2.57 17.42 21.58
N THR A 38 2.12 17.86 20.41
CA THR A 38 1.82 19.28 20.15
C THR A 38 0.43 19.68 20.60
N ALA A 39 -0.58 18.83 20.36
CA ALA A 39 -1.98 19.17 20.56
C ALA A 39 -2.71 18.28 21.59
N GLY A 40 -2.09 17.16 22.02
CA GLY A 40 -2.78 16.13 22.81
C GLY A 40 -3.99 15.51 22.08
N ALA A 41 -4.11 15.77 20.78
CA ALA A 41 -5.27 15.44 19.98
C ALA A 41 -5.05 14.08 19.32
N PHE A 42 -5.69 13.05 19.88
CA PHE A 42 -5.68 11.69 19.31
C PHE A 42 -6.59 11.54 18.08
N ASN A 43 -7.39 12.56 17.76
CA ASN A 43 -8.41 12.56 16.70
C ASN A 43 -8.21 13.74 15.75
N ASP A 44 -6.97 13.97 15.30
CA ASP A 44 -6.75 14.93 14.22
C ASP A 44 -7.40 14.40 12.93
N PRO A 45 -8.36 15.11 12.33
CA PRO A 45 -9.06 14.64 11.13
C PRO A 45 -8.13 14.44 9.93
N GLY A 46 -7.07 15.24 9.81
CA GLY A 46 -6.09 15.10 8.74
C GLY A 46 -5.28 13.82 8.89
N LEU A 47 -4.91 13.43 10.11
CA LEU A 47 -4.26 12.14 10.36
C LEU A 47 -5.16 10.96 10.05
N CYS A 48 -6.46 11.07 10.32
CA CYS A 48 -7.42 10.03 9.95
C CYS A 48 -7.54 9.85 8.43
N GLU A 49 -7.54 10.95 7.67
CA GLU A 49 -7.57 10.89 6.20
C GLU A 49 -6.30 10.23 5.66
N ILE A 50 -5.13 10.66 6.13
CA ILE A 50 -3.84 10.08 5.72
C ILE A 50 -3.78 8.60 6.10
N ALA A 51 -4.19 8.22 7.31
CA ALA A 51 -4.24 6.83 7.74
C ALA A 51 -5.13 5.97 6.82
N SER A 52 -6.27 6.50 6.40
CA SER A 52 -7.17 5.82 5.46
C SER A 52 -6.53 5.64 4.09
N GLU A 53 -5.75 6.62 3.62
CA GLU A 53 -5.03 6.52 2.35
C GLU A 53 -3.93 5.44 2.40
N VAL A 54 -3.17 5.38 3.49
CA VAL A 54 -2.14 4.33 3.71
C VAL A 54 -2.80 2.94 3.73
N GLU A 55 -3.90 2.78 4.47
CA GLU A 55 -4.64 1.52 4.55
C GLU A 55 -5.17 1.08 3.18
N ASN A 56 -5.75 2.00 2.41
CA ASN A 56 -6.25 1.72 1.06
C ASN A 56 -5.13 1.31 0.10
N PHE A 57 -3.96 1.94 0.20
CA PHE A 57 -2.80 1.58 -0.60
C PHE A 57 -2.28 0.20 -0.21
N ALA A 58 -2.14 -0.09 1.07
CA ALA A 58 -1.73 -1.40 1.57
C ALA A 58 -2.67 -2.53 1.08
N MET A 59 -3.99 -2.33 1.15
CA MET A 59 -4.97 -3.29 0.62
C MET A 59 -4.83 -3.51 -0.89
N SER A 60 -4.52 -2.45 -1.64
CA SER A 60 -4.28 -2.53 -3.08
C SER A 60 -3.04 -3.37 -3.39
N VAL A 61 -1.96 -3.19 -2.63
CA VAL A 61 -0.73 -3.98 -2.75
C VAL A 61 -0.97 -5.45 -2.41
N GLU A 62 -1.72 -5.75 -1.35
CA GLU A 62 -2.11 -7.12 -0.98
C GLU A 62 -2.93 -7.79 -2.10
N THR A 63 -3.84 -7.01 -2.72
CA THR A 63 -4.65 -7.50 -3.83
C THR A 63 -3.78 -7.85 -5.04
N LEU A 64 -2.82 -7.00 -5.39
CA LEU A 64 -1.89 -7.26 -6.49
C LEU A 64 -1.00 -8.48 -6.21
N GLU A 65 -0.52 -8.64 -4.97
CA GLU A 65 0.23 -9.84 -4.56
C GLU A 65 -0.61 -11.10 -4.68
N ARG A 66 -1.88 -11.06 -4.28
CA ARG A 66 -2.79 -12.20 -4.40
C ARG A 66 -3.05 -12.56 -5.86
N MET A 67 -3.21 -11.56 -6.72
CA MET A 67 -3.36 -11.78 -8.17
C MET A 67 -2.12 -12.45 -8.77
N LEU A 68 -0.93 -12.02 -8.38
CA LEU A 68 0.33 -12.63 -8.84
C LEU A 68 0.41 -14.11 -8.44
N ARG A 69 0.11 -14.43 -7.18
CA ARG A 69 0.11 -15.81 -6.67
C ARG A 69 -0.92 -16.72 -7.36
N LEU A 70 -2.05 -16.16 -7.80
CA LEU A 70 -3.06 -16.90 -8.55
C LEU A 70 -2.68 -17.07 -10.03
N GLY A 71 -1.98 -16.09 -10.61
CA GLY A 71 -1.47 -16.14 -11.98
C GLY A 71 -0.39 -17.21 -12.18
N ASP A 72 0.47 -17.42 -11.17
CA ASP A 72 1.45 -18.52 -11.15
C ASP A 72 0.81 -19.92 -10.92
N GLY A 73 -0.48 -19.99 -10.58
CA GLY A 73 -1.18 -21.24 -10.23
C GLY A 73 -1.97 -21.90 -11.37
N GLU A 74 -2.06 -21.27 -12.56
CA GLU A 74 -2.85 -21.76 -13.71
C GLU A 74 -1.99 -22.38 -14.85
N GLU A 75 -0.79 -22.90 -14.56
CA GLU A 75 0.01 -23.67 -15.54
C GLU A 75 0.10 -25.18 -15.26
N GLU A 76 -0.57 -25.72 -14.24
CA GLU A 76 -0.39 -27.12 -13.83
C GLU A 76 -1.64 -27.99 -13.98
N LYS A 77 -2.33 -27.93 -15.14
CA LYS A 77 -3.24 -29.02 -15.60
C LYS A 77 -3.28 -29.13 -17.13
N GLN A 78 -2.31 -29.84 -17.72
CA GLN A 78 -2.50 -30.59 -18.96
C GLN A 78 -2.44 -32.09 -18.66
#